data_AF-A0A3E0CA44-F1
#
_entry.id   AF-A0A3E0CA44-F1
#
_cell.length_a   1.000
_cell.length_b   1.000
_cell.length_c   1.000
_cell.angle_alpha   90.00
_cell.angle_beta   90.00
_cell.angle_gamma   90.00
#
_symmetry.space_group_name_H-M   'P 1'
#
loop_
_entity.id
_entity.type
_entity.pdbx_description
1 polymer ?
#
loop_
_entity_poly.entity_id
_entity_poly.type
_entity_poly.pdbx_seq_one_letter_code
_entity_poly.pdbx_strand_id
1 'polypeptide(L)' 'MKNTIKKFWREEDGVAAIEYGLLAGLIAVAIIATVTTMGANLRAVFTTISNKLATAAA' A
#
# COMPACT_ATOMS: atom_id res chain seq x y z
N MET A 1 37.64 -13.84 -14.75
CA MET A 1 36.79 -14.35 -13.65
C MET A 1 36.93 -13.54 -12.36
N LYS A 2 38.12 -13.41 -11.73
CA LYS A 2 38.29 -12.63 -10.48
C LYS A 2 37.84 -11.16 -10.57
N ASN A 3 38.02 -10.51 -11.73
CA ASN A 3 37.59 -9.12 -11.95
C ASN A 3 36.07 -8.94 -12.10
N THR A 4 35.37 -9.96 -12.59
CA THR A 4 33.92 -9.89 -12.80
C THR A 4 33.19 -10.00 -11.46
N ILE A 5 33.66 -10.89 -10.57
CA ILE A 5 33.12 -11.05 -9.22
C ILE A 5 33.38 -9.78 -8.38
N LYS A 6 34.56 -9.15 -8.50
CA LYS A 6 34.85 -7.86 -7.84
C LYS A 6 33.99 -6.69 -8.34
N LYS A 7 33.58 -6.69 -9.63
CA LYS A 7 32.68 -5.66 -10.17
C LYS A 7 31.27 -5.85 -9.65
N PHE A 8 30.75 -7.08 -9.68
CA PHE A 8 29.44 -7.42 -9.13
C PHE A 8 29.31 -7.10 -7.64
N TRP A 9 30.38 -7.31 -6.86
CA TRP A 9 30.41 -6.96 -5.44
C TRP A 9 30.52 -5.45 -5.16
N ARG A 10 30.78 -4.64 -6.19
CA ARG A 10 30.90 -3.17 -6.14
C ARG A 10 29.72 -2.48 -6.84
N GLU A 11 28.71 -3.23 -7.29
CA GLU A 11 27.47 -2.67 -7.81
C GLU A 11 26.57 -2.32 -6.61
N GLU A 12 26.52 -1.04 -6.26
CA GLU A 12 25.70 -0.48 -5.17
C GLU A 12 24.20 -0.40 -5.55
N ASP A 13 23.83 -0.81 -6.76
CA ASP A 13 22.43 -0.83 -7.23
C ASP A 13 21.51 -1.64 -6.30
N GLY A 14 22.04 -2.71 -5.68
CA GLY A 14 21.31 -3.48 -4.67
C GLY A 14 21.11 -2.75 -3.33
N VAL A 15 22.04 -1.87 -2.95
CA VAL A 15 21.92 -1.03 -1.74
C VAL A 15 20.92 0.09 -1.99
N ALA A 16 20.97 0.73 -3.16
CA ALA A 16 19.98 1.70 -3.60
C ALA A 16 18.56 1.09 -3.65
N ALA A 17 18.43 -0.17 -4.10
CA ALA A 17 17.15 -0.88 -4.10
C ALA A 17 16.57 -1.08 -2.68
N ILE A 18 17.40 -1.22 -1.64
CA ILE A 18 16.94 -1.35 -0.26
C ILE A 18 16.49 0.01 0.29
N GLU A 19 17.18 1.11 -0.05
CA GLU A 19 16.81 2.46 0.37
C GLU A 19 15.47 2.90 -0.22
N TYR A 20 15.32 2.79 -1.55
CA TYR A 20 14.06 3.10 -2.21
C TYR A 20 12.98 2.06 -1.92
N GLY A 21 13.36 0.80 -1.67
CA GLY A 21 12.46 -0.27 -1.26
C GLY A 21 11.82 -0.02 0.12
N LEU A 22 12.59 0.50 1.09
CA LEU A 22 12.07 0.86 2.40
C LEU A 22 11.10 2.06 2.31
N LEU A 23 11.45 3.10 1.56
CA LEU A 23 10.58 4.25 1.33
C LEU A 23 9.29 3.85 0.60
N ALA A 24 9.38 3.04 -0.45
CA ALA A 24 8.23 2.50 -1.16
C ALA A 24 7.34 1.64 -0.23
N GLY A 25 7.95 0.84 0.65
CA GLY A 25 7.26 0.06 1.66
C GLY A 25 6.47 0.93 2.64
N LEU A 26 7.06 2.01 3.16
CA LEU A 26 6.38 2.95 4.05
C LEU A 26 5.20 3.65 3.36
N ILE A 27 5.38 4.09 2.11
CA ILE A 27 4.30 4.68 1.31
C ILE A 27 3.17 3.66 1.09
N ALA A 28 3.51 2.41 0.78
CA ALA A 28 2.52 1.34 0.59
C ALA A 28 1.71 1.10 1.88
N VAL A 29 2.35 1.02 3.04
CA VAL A 29 1.66 0.86 4.33
C VAL A 29 0.72 2.04 4.61
N ALA A 30 1.16 3.28 4.36
CA ALA A 30 0.33 4.47 4.54
C ALA A 30 -0.90 4.46 3.61
N ILE A 31 -0.73 4.07 2.35
CA ILE A 31 -1.83 3.93 1.39
C ILE A 31 -2.81 2.86 1.85
N ILE A 32 -2.33 1.69 2.27
CA ILE A 32 -3.19 0.60 2.77
C ILE A 32 -4.03 1.10 3.95
N ALA A 33 -3.40 1.72 4.95
CA ALA A 33 -4.10 2.22 6.14
C ALA A 33 -5.21 3.23 5.80
N THR A 34 -4.92 4.17 4.90
CA THR A 34 -5.90 5.20 4.48
C THR A 34 -7.04 4.59 3.66
N VAL A 35 -6.74 3.69 2.71
CA VAL A 35 -7.75 3.01 1.89
C VAL A 35 -8.63 2.09 2.74
N THR A 36 -8.09 1.38 3.72
CA THR A 36 -8.88 0.55 4.66
C THR A 36 -9.89 1.41 5.42
N THR A 37 -9.45 2.55 5.95
CA THR A 37 -10.30 3.48 6.71
C THR A 37 -11.38 4.08 5.82
N MET A 38 -11.00 4.55 4.64
CA MET A 38 -11.95 5.09 3.64
C MET A 38 -12.99 4.04 3.24
N GLY A 39 -12.58 2.79 3.02
CA GLY A 39 -13.50 1.69 2.71
C GLY A 39 -14.48 1.42 3.84
N ALA A 40 -14.06 1.52 5.10
CA ALA A 40 -14.96 1.37 6.26
C ALA A 40 -16.01 2.49 6.30
N ASN A 41 -15.60 3.74 6.07
CA ASN A 41 -16.51 4.89 6.05
C ASN A 41 -17.51 4.79 4.89
N LEU A 42 -17.06 4.42 3.70
CA LEU A 42 -17.95 4.21 2.55
C LEU A 42 -18.98 3.11 2.82
N ARG A 43 -18.56 1.98 3.40
CA ARG A 43 -19.48 0.92 3.82
C ARG A 43 -20.52 1.45 4.81
N ALA A 44 -20.12 2.20 5.83
CA ALA A 44 -21.04 2.77 6.80
C ALA A 44 -22.08 3.71 6.15
N VAL A 45 -21.67 4.54 5.20
CA VAL A 45 -22.57 5.42 4.43
C VAL A 45 -23.57 4.59 3.63
N PHE A 46 -23.10 3.62 2.83
CA PHE A 46 -23.99 2.79 2.03
C PHE A 46 -24.93 1.92 2.86
N THR A 47 -24.47 1.39 4.00
CA THR A 47 -25.34 0.68 4.96
C THR A 47 -26.41 1.61 5.51
N THR A 48 -26.07 2.85 5.86
CA THR A 48 -27.05 3.84 6.34
C THR A 48 -28.10 4.13 5.27
N ILE A 49 -27.68 4.35 4.02
CA ILE A 49 -28.59 4.57 2.89
C ILE A 49 -29.49 3.35 2.68
N SER A 50 -28.91 2.15 2.65
CA SER A 50 -29.63 0.88 2.48
C SER A 50 -30.70 0.68 3.56
N ASN A 51 -30.35 0.94 4.84
CA ASN A 51 -31.28 0.82 5.95
C ASN A 51 -32.43 1.83 5.86
N LYS A 52 -32.15 3.07 5.46
CA LYS A 52 -33.18 4.10 5.26
C LYS A 52 -34.12 3.74 4.11
N LEU A 53 -33.59 3.22 3.01
CA LEU A 53 -34.40 2.77 1.89
C LEU A 53 -35.29 1.58 2.27
N ALA A 54 -34.74 0.59 2.99
CA ALA A 54 -35.51 -0.56 3.47
C ALA A 54 -36.64 -0.15 4.43
N THR A 55 -36.38 0.82 5.32
CA THR A 55 -37.40 1.37 6.22
C THR A 55 -38.50 2.12 5.47
N ALA A 56 -38.15 2.88 4.42
CA ALA A 56 -39.12 3.64 3.63
C ALA A 56 -39.98 2.77 2.71
N ALA A 57 -39.49 1.58 2.35
CA ALA A 57 -40.21 0.63 1.49
C ALA A 57 -41.18 -0.29 2.27
N ALA A 58 -41.08 -0.31 3.60
CA ALA A 58 -41.97 -1.03 4.51
C ALA A 58 -43.14 -0.15 4.96
#